data_AF-A0A0Q5YS26-F1
#
_entry.id   AF-A0A0Q5YS26-F1
#
_cell.length_a   1.000
_cell.length_b   1.000
_cell.length_c   1.000
_cell.angle_alpha   90.00
_cell.angle_beta   90.00
_cell.angle_gamma   90.00
#
_symmetry.space_group_name_H-M   'P 1'
#
loop_
_entity.id
_entity.type
_entity.pdbx_description
1 polymer ?
#
loop_
_entity_poly.entity_id
_entity_poly.type
_entity_poly.pdbx_seq_one_letter_code
_entity_poly.pdbx_strand_id
1 'polypeptide(L)'
;MPKLDPKRNNAVRLAGLVGFVNESCPDLKPDYERFKQVLSRLGVDPADLEGNELRLHAMSYIEAYRKDVPANCARAVQNFGEAGTTVPGLIGKR
;
A
#
# COMPACT_ATOMS: atom_id res chain seq x y z
N MET A 1 7.35 -3.53 -18.58
CA MET A 1 7.70 -4.10 -17.25
C MET A 1 7.39 -5.59 -17.26
N PRO A 2 8.26 -6.44 -16.68
CA PRO A 2 7.98 -7.85 -16.52
C PRO A 2 6.69 -8.06 -15.70
N LYS A 3 6.02 -9.18 -15.93
CA LYS A 3 4.85 -9.55 -15.14
C LYS A 3 5.31 -10.10 -13.79
N LEU A 4 4.96 -9.42 -12.70
CA LEU A 4 5.20 -9.92 -11.35
C LEU A 4 4.33 -11.15 -11.08
N ASP A 5 4.83 -12.07 -10.24
CA ASP A 5 3.98 -13.12 -9.69
C ASP A 5 2.89 -12.50 -8.77
N PRO A 6 1.81 -13.24 -8.47
CA PRO A 6 0.68 -12.69 -7.72
C PRO A 6 1.05 -12.14 -6.33
N LYS A 7 2.02 -12.75 -5.62
CA LYS A 7 2.42 -12.32 -4.28
C LYS A 7 3.18 -11.00 -4.36
N ARG A 8 4.16 -10.91 -5.26
CA ARG A 8 4.90 -9.66 -5.51
C ARG A 8 4.00 -8.56 -6.03
N ASN A 9 3.06 -8.87 -6.92
CA ASN A 9 2.09 -7.88 -7.42
C ASN A 9 1.20 -7.31 -6.29
N ASN A 10 0.74 -8.17 -5.37
CA ASN A 10 -0.04 -7.72 -4.22
C ASN A 10 0.82 -6.85 -3.27
N ALA A 11 2.08 -7.22 -3.05
CA ALA A 11 3.01 -6.46 -2.23
C ALA A 11 3.28 -5.05 -2.81
N VAL A 12 3.59 -4.92 -4.10
CA VAL A 12 3.82 -3.60 -4.72
C VAL A 12 2.56 -2.74 -4.77
N ARG A 13 1.37 -3.35 -4.94
CA ARG A 13 0.10 -2.63 -4.89
C ARG A 13 -0.17 -2.09 -3.49
N LEU A 14 0.14 -2.88 -2.45
CA LEU A 14 0.02 -2.48 -1.06
C LEU A 14 1.04 -1.39 -0.70
N ALA A 15 2.28 -1.53 -1.16
CA ALA A 15 3.33 -0.52 -0.99
C ALA A 15 2.93 0.82 -1.63
N GLY A 16 2.40 0.78 -2.86
CA GLY A 16 1.90 1.97 -3.53
C GLY A 16 0.71 2.62 -2.81
N LEU A 17 -0.19 1.83 -2.22
CA LEU A 17 -1.29 2.36 -1.40
C LEU A 17 -0.77 3.04 -0.14
N VAL A 18 0.16 2.38 0.58
CA VAL A 18 0.79 2.91 1.80
C VAL A 18 1.51 4.24 1.52
N GLY A 19 2.31 4.29 0.45
CA GLY A 19 2.99 5.52 0.02
C GLY A 19 1.99 6.63 -0.33
N PHE A 20 0.97 6.31 -1.13
CA PHE A 20 -0.10 7.25 -1.48
C PHE A 20 -0.79 7.82 -0.24
N VAL A 21 -1.19 6.97 0.72
CA VAL A 21 -1.87 7.42 1.94
C VAL A 21 -0.96 8.34 2.76
N ASN A 22 0.31 7.97 2.93
CA ASN A 22 1.27 8.79 3.67
C ASN A 22 1.45 10.19 3.07
N GLU A 23 1.46 10.28 1.74
CA GLU A 23 1.78 11.51 1.01
C GLU A 23 0.56 12.37 0.67
N SER A 24 -0.61 11.77 0.46
CA SER A 24 -1.77 12.43 -0.16
C SER A 24 -3.03 12.47 0.72
N CYS A 25 -3.11 11.69 1.80
CA CYS A 25 -4.27 11.66 2.69
C CYS A 25 -3.94 12.37 4.03
N PRO A 26 -4.33 13.64 4.24
CA PRO A 26 -3.87 14.44 5.37
C PRO A 26 -4.32 13.86 6.74
N ASP A 27 -5.53 13.33 6.81
CA ASP A 27 -6.12 12.82 8.06
C ASP A 27 -5.78 11.36 8.36
N LEU A 28 -5.00 10.72 7.48
CA LEU A 28 -4.68 9.32 7.56
C LEU A 28 -3.18 9.10 7.74
N LYS A 29 -2.83 7.96 8.33
CA LYS A 29 -1.46 7.45 8.37
C LYS A 29 -1.45 5.94 8.15
N PRO A 30 -0.45 5.39 7.44
CA PRO A 30 -0.22 3.97 7.42
C PRO A 30 0.34 3.47 8.76
N ASP A 31 -0.01 2.24 9.13
CA ASP A 31 0.70 1.47 10.14
C ASP A 31 1.81 0.65 9.45
N TYR A 32 3.04 1.15 9.54
CA TYR A 32 4.20 0.53 8.91
C TYR A 32 4.59 -0.81 9.53
N GLU A 33 4.31 -1.04 10.81
CA GLU A 33 4.57 -2.33 11.44
C GLU A 33 3.57 -3.38 10.95
N ARG A 34 2.29 -3.00 10.86
CA ARG A 34 1.26 -3.83 10.23
C ARG A 34 1.59 -4.11 8.77
N PHE A 35 2.09 -3.13 8.03
CA PHE A 35 2.52 -3.29 6.64
C PHE A 35 3.62 -4.35 6.51
N LYS A 36 4.71 -4.26 7.29
CA LYS A 36 5.81 -5.24 7.28
C LYS A 36 5.32 -6.66 7.62
N GLN A 37 4.41 -6.80 8.58
CA GLN A 37 3.80 -8.09 8.94
C GLN A 37 3.04 -8.70 7.76
N VAL A 38 2.30 -7.87 6.99
CA VAL A 38 1.53 -8.33 5.84
C VAL A 38 2.43 -8.77 4.69
N LEU A 39 3.50 -8.02 4.40
CA LEU A 39 4.49 -8.41 3.41
C LEU A 39 5.16 -9.74 3.74
N SER A 40 5.54 -9.92 5.01
CA SER A 40 6.13 -11.17 5.51
C SER A 40 5.16 -12.36 5.31
N ARG A 41 3.86 -12.17 5.55
CA ARG A 41 2.83 -13.20 5.28
C ARG A 41 2.63 -13.51 3.81
N LEU A 42 2.89 -12.55 2.93
CA LEU A 42 2.92 -12.76 1.48
C LEU A 42 4.21 -13.45 1.01
N GLY A 43 5.22 -13.60 1.89
CA GLY A 43 6.53 -14.14 1.55
C GLY A 43 7.38 -13.17 0.73
N VAL A 44 7.17 -11.87 0.92
CA VAL A 44 7.94 -10.80 0.28
C VAL A 44 8.75 -10.10 1.35
N ASP A 45 10.06 -10.00 1.16
CA ASP A 45 10.93 -9.23 2.05
C ASP A 45 10.64 -7.73 1.86
N PRO A 46 10.37 -6.95 2.91
CA PRO A 46 10.24 -5.50 2.80
C PRO A 46 11.41 -4.82 2.06
N ALA A 47 12.64 -5.35 2.20
CA ALA A 47 13.81 -4.85 1.50
C ALA A 47 13.71 -5.01 -0.03
N ASP A 48 12.95 -5.99 -0.53
CA ASP A 48 12.74 -6.16 -1.98
C ASP A 48 11.96 -4.98 -2.58
N LEU A 49 11.11 -4.31 -1.79
CA LEU A 49 10.37 -3.12 -2.24
C LEU A 49 11.25 -1.87 -2.36
N GLU A 50 12.42 -1.88 -1.72
CA GLU A 50 13.44 -0.85 -1.88
C GLU A 50 14.25 -1.05 -3.17
N GLY A 51 14.22 -2.28 -3.72
CA GLY A 51 14.84 -2.62 -5.00
C GLY A 51 14.23 -1.89 -6.19
N ASN A 52 15.06 -1.58 -7.20
CA ASN A 52 14.69 -0.73 -8.33
C ASN A 52 13.41 -1.17 -9.07
N GLU A 53 13.17 -2.46 -9.28
CA GLU A 53 12.00 -2.92 -10.03
C GLU A 53 10.70 -2.79 -9.22
N LEU A 54 10.61 -3.41 -8.04
CA LEU A 54 9.40 -3.36 -7.22
C LEU A 54 9.06 -1.95 -6.77
N ARG A 55 10.08 -1.11 -6.52
CA ARG A 55 9.91 0.32 -6.24
C ARG A 55 9.24 1.04 -7.39
N LEU A 56 9.66 0.81 -8.65
CA LEU A 56 9.02 1.42 -9.82
C LEU A 56 7.57 0.97 -9.99
N HIS A 57 7.27 -0.30 -9.71
CA HIS A 57 5.89 -0.80 -9.70
C HIS A 57 5.05 -0.10 -8.63
N ALA A 58 5.55 0.01 -7.40
CA ALA A 58 4.86 0.71 -6.31
C ALA A 58 4.60 2.19 -6.66
N MET A 59 5.60 2.88 -7.24
CA MET A 59 5.44 4.26 -7.71
C MET A 59 4.34 4.39 -8.77
N SER A 60 4.22 3.44 -9.71
CA SER A 60 3.14 3.47 -10.70
C SER A 60 1.75 3.37 -10.05
N TYR A 61 1.62 2.63 -8.94
CA TYR A 61 0.38 2.55 -8.17
C TYR A 61 0.11 3.86 -7.41
N ILE A 62 1.14 4.51 -6.85
CA ILE A 62 0.99 5.84 -6.22
C ILE A 62 0.38 6.82 -7.22
N GLU A 63 0.97 6.92 -8.42
CA GLU A 63 0.46 7.80 -9.48
C GLU A 63 -0.95 7.43 -9.92
N ALA A 64 -1.29 6.13 -9.95
CA ALA A 64 -2.65 5.69 -10.24
C ALA A 64 -3.65 6.15 -9.16
N TYR A 65 -3.29 6.07 -7.87
CA TYR A 65 -4.16 6.52 -6.78
C TYR A 65 -4.30 8.05 -6.73
N ARG A 66 -3.24 8.80 -7.08
CA ARG A 66 -3.25 10.27 -7.12
C ARG A 66 -4.25 10.85 -8.12
N LYS A 67 -4.71 10.08 -9.11
CA LYS A 67 -5.74 10.52 -10.07
C LYS A 67 -7.06 10.90 -9.42
N ASP A 68 -7.37 10.37 -8.25
CA ASP A 68 -8.56 10.72 -7.46
C ASP A 68 -8.25 10.57 -5.96
N VAL A 69 -7.62 11.61 -5.41
CA VAL A 69 -7.16 11.59 -4.01
C VAL A 69 -8.33 11.37 -3.04
N PRO A 70 -9.43 12.14 -3.08
CA PRO A 70 -10.52 11.99 -2.11
C PRO A 70 -11.16 10.60 -2.14
N ALA A 71 -11.47 10.06 -3.33
CA ALA A 71 -12.09 8.75 -3.42
C ALA A 71 -11.15 7.63 -2.98
N ASN A 72 -9.86 7.73 -3.31
CA ASN A 72 -8.90 6.70 -2.92
C ASN A 72 -8.52 6.76 -1.43
N CYS A 73 -8.50 7.94 -0.80
CA CYS A 73 -8.40 8.04 0.66
C CYS A 73 -9.61 7.40 1.36
N ALA A 74 -10.84 7.64 0.87
CA ALA A 74 -12.05 7.01 1.41
C ALA A 74 -12.00 5.47 1.25
N ARG A 75 -11.58 4.98 0.08
CA ARG A 75 -11.37 3.54 -0.16
C ARG A 75 -10.26 2.95 0.71
N ALA A 76 -9.22 3.71 1.01
CA ALA A 76 -8.17 3.27 1.92
C ALA A 76 -8.74 2.98 3.31
N VAL A 77 -9.56 3.89 3.85
CA VAL A 77 -10.26 3.68 5.13
C VAL A 77 -11.22 2.49 5.07
N GLN A 78 -12.05 2.41 4.02
CA GLN A 78 -13.04 1.34 3.90
C GLN A 78 -12.42 -0.06 3.89
N ASN A 79 -11.28 -0.22 3.22
CA ASN A 79 -10.67 -1.55 3.01
C ASN A 79 -9.56 -1.87 4.02
N PHE A 80 -8.90 -0.84 4.54
CA PHE A 80 -7.66 -0.98 5.30
C PHE A 80 -7.69 -0.25 6.65
N GLY A 81 -8.78 0.45 6.97
CA GLY A 81 -9.05 1.03 8.28
C GLY A 81 -9.09 -0.01 9.40
N GLU A 82 -9.25 0.43 10.65
CA GLU A 82 -9.40 -0.48 11.81
C GLU A 82 -10.52 -1.51 11.60
N ALA A 83 -11.65 -1.09 11.05
CA ALA A 83 -12.79 -1.96 10.70
C ALA A 83 -12.79 -2.38 9.20
N GLY A 84 -11.65 -2.24 8.51
CA GLY A 84 -11.54 -2.55 7.08
C GLY A 84 -11.67 -4.04 6.76
N THR A 85 -11.99 -4.36 5.51
CA THR A 85 -12.28 -5.74 5.09
C THR A 85 -11.10 -6.50 4.47
N THR A 86 -10.05 -5.81 4.01
CA THR A 86 -8.94 -6.42 3.27
C THR A 86 -7.74 -6.68 4.16
N VAL A 87 -7.19 -5.63 4.77
CA VAL A 87 -6.15 -5.74 5.81
C VAL A 87 -6.55 -4.78 6.94
N PRO A 88 -7.34 -5.26 7.92
CA PRO A 88 -7.75 -4.43 9.03
C PRO A 88 -6.54 -3.86 9.78
N GLY A 89 -6.64 -2.57 10.15
CA GLY A 89 -5.66 -1.83 10.92
C GLY A 89 -4.41 -1.41 10.16
N LEU A 90 -4.39 -1.51 8.82
CA LEU A 90 -3.24 -1.07 8.03
C LEU A 90 -3.21 0.47 7.86
N ILE A 91 -4.37 1.12 7.84
CA ILE A 91 -4.51 2.57 7.77
C ILE A 91 -5.26 3.05 9.01
N GLY A 92 -4.71 4.04 9.69
CA GLY A 92 -5.32 4.67 10.86
C GLY A 92 -5.57 6.17 10.64
N LYS A 93 -6.26 6.79 11.59
CA LYS A 93 -6.31 8.25 11.69
C LYS A 93 -4.95 8.77 12.15
N ARG A 94 -4.58 9.95 11.66
CA ARG A 94 -3.31 10.59 12.02
C ARG A 94 -3.26 10.90 13.52
#